data_AF-A0A2D6G6S7-F1
#
_entry.id   AF-A0A2D6G6S7-F1
#
_cell.length_a   1.000
_cell.length_b   1.000
_cell.length_c   1.000
_cell.angle_alpha   90.00
_cell.angle_beta   90.00
_cell.angle_gamma   90.00
#
_symmetry.space_group_name_H-M   'P 1'
#
loop_
_entity.id
_entity.type
_entity.pdbx_description
1 polymer ?
#
loop_
_entity_poly.entity_id
_entity_poly.type
_entity_poly.pdbx_seq_one_letter_code
_entity_poly.pdbx_strand_id
1 'polypeptide(L)'
;MISPKLDVRGVEVTSVSGIVSSQGISIGERILEVNGKSVNNVKEFRDTIKVENNSRDKFVIGTNIGEYAFLSNETLEIEAKVPSKTRIQKGLELEGGTRILLKPDTEDFVSEKDISDLMEVLKNRLNVYGLTDLKLKMVSTADEKLVLIEIAGVGREEIEGFVAQQGKFEAKIGNETVFRGGKEDIPFVCRDDGVCSGVHSCSEDANGGACRFQFTIKLSPEAARKHADVTDKLDIITTEGGQKILSEQIEFHLDGNLIDSLNVDASLKGSASTDIQISGPGYGRNQNDALDDAVKNMGELQTVLITGSLPYELEIVGLESISPVFGQSLIKNVFLVGFISLLGVLSVIYIRYREWKVLLPVAITLVSEIFIILG
;
A
#
# COMPACT_ATOMS: atom_id res chain seq x y z
N MET A 1 1.31 0.15 -25.74
CA MET A 1 1.56 1.50 -26.31
C MET A 1 1.81 2.45 -25.16
N ILE A 2 2.99 3.08 -25.16
CA ILE A 2 3.38 4.11 -24.19
C ILE A 2 2.94 5.43 -24.84
N SER A 3 1.80 5.97 -24.43
CA SER A 3 1.30 7.24 -24.97
C SER A 3 1.38 8.33 -23.89
N PRO A 4 1.78 9.56 -24.24
CA PRO A 4 1.85 10.67 -23.28
C PRO A 4 0.52 10.88 -22.59
N LYS A 5 0.54 11.11 -21.27
CA LYS A 5 -0.62 11.65 -20.55
C LYS A 5 -0.66 13.16 -20.83
N LEU A 6 -1.23 13.57 -21.98
CA LEU A 6 -1.35 14.97 -22.42
C LEU A 6 -2.17 15.84 -21.45
N ASP A 7 -3.01 15.22 -20.63
CA ASP A 7 -3.71 15.86 -19.52
C ASP A 7 -3.26 15.20 -18.21
N VAL A 8 -2.54 15.96 -17.37
CA VAL A 8 -2.02 15.53 -16.04
C VAL A 8 -2.60 16.39 -14.91
N ARG A 9 -3.75 17.01 -15.15
CA ARG A 9 -4.48 17.73 -14.09
C ARG A 9 -4.99 16.75 -13.03
N GLY A 10 -5.20 17.26 -11.82
CA GLY A 10 -5.68 16.47 -10.69
C GLY A 10 -4.60 15.80 -9.85
N VAL A 11 -5.06 14.94 -8.95
CA VAL A 11 -4.22 14.04 -8.12
C VAL A 11 -4.59 12.59 -8.43
N GLU A 12 -3.61 11.69 -8.48
CA GLU A 12 -3.80 10.26 -8.78
C GLU A 12 -4.01 9.47 -7.50
N VAL A 13 -5.12 8.73 -7.43
CA VAL A 13 -5.53 7.90 -6.29
C VAL A 13 -4.56 6.73 -6.13
N THR A 14 -3.97 6.61 -4.94
CA THR A 14 -3.03 5.53 -4.57
C THR A 14 -3.66 4.50 -3.66
N SER A 15 -4.59 4.92 -2.80
CA SER A 15 -5.33 4.04 -1.90
C SER A 15 -6.73 4.61 -1.66
N VAL A 16 -7.70 3.73 -1.47
CA VAL A 16 -9.10 4.06 -1.11
C VAL A 16 -9.57 3.09 -0.04
N SER A 17 -10.13 3.64 1.04
CA SER A 17 -10.69 2.86 2.15
C SER A 17 -12.10 3.34 2.51
N GLY A 18 -12.77 2.60 3.40
CA GLY A 18 -14.09 2.95 3.92
C GLY A 18 -15.19 3.09 2.86
N ILE A 19 -16.06 4.09 3.04
CA ILE A 19 -17.22 4.36 2.15
C ILE A 19 -16.82 4.71 0.71
N VAL A 20 -15.56 5.12 0.50
CA VAL A 20 -15.09 5.49 -0.83
C VAL A 20 -14.84 4.26 -1.70
N SER A 21 -14.32 3.19 -1.09
CA SER A 21 -14.06 1.92 -1.76
C SER A 21 -15.36 1.29 -2.30
N SER A 22 -16.46 1.41 -1.56
CA SER A 22 -17.75 0.79 -1.93
C SER A 22 -18.52 1.50 -3.04
N GLN A 23 -18.19 2.77 -3.38
CA GLN A 23 -18.87 3.52 -4.44
C GLN A 23 -18.01 3.77 -5.68
N GLY A 24 -16.85 3.12 -5.79
CA GLY A 24 -16.24 2.85 -7.10
C GLY A 24 -15.15 3.82 -7.59
N ILE A 25 -14.54 4.65 -6.72
CA ILE A 25 -13.28 5.31 -7.09
C ILE A 25 -12.18 4.26 -7.06
N SER A 26 -11.60 3.96 -8.23
CA SER A 26 -10.52 2.97 -8.34
C SER A 26 -9.13 3.57 -8.11
N ILE A 27 -8.20 2.74 -7.63
CA ILE A 27 -6.76 3.06 -7.62
C ILE A 27 -6.30 3.37 -9.06
N GLY A 28 -5.53 4.45 -9.21
CA GLY A 28 -5.05 4.97 -10.50
C GLY A 28 -6.00 5.96 -11.18
N GLU A 29 -7.20 6.19 -10.63
CA GLU A 29 -8.05 7.30 -11.06
C GLU A 29 -7.43 8.65 -10.68
N ARG A 30 -7.77 9.69 -11.44
CA ARG A 30 -7.31 11.05 -11.19
C ARG A 30 -8.48 11.91 -10.78
N ILE A 31 -8.40 12.44 -9.57
CA ILE A 31 -9.36 13.38 -9.01
C ILE A 31 -9.04 14.76 -9.55
N LEU A 32 -9.98 15.32 -10.31
CA LEU A 32 -9.85 16.63 -10.96
C LEU A 32 -10.50 17.73 -10.11
N GLU A 33 -11.57 17.40 -9.40
CA GLU A 33 -12.33 18.34 -8.58
C GLU A 33 -13.06 17.66 -7.42
N VAL A 34 -13.29 18.43 -6.34
CA VAL A 34 -14.08 18.04 -5.17
C VAL A 34 -15.05 19.18 -4.86
N ASN A 35 -16.35 18.89 -4.80
CA ASN A 35 -17.43 19.85 -4.56
C ASN A 35 -17.38 21.07 -5.50
N GLY A 36 -17.04 20.83 -6.77
CA GLY A 36 -16.89 21.88 -7.80
C GLY A 36 -15.64 22.76 -7.65
N LYS A 37 -14.74 22.45 -6.71
CA LYS A 37 -13.42 23.09 -6.62
C LYS A 37 -12.38 22.21 -7.31
N SER A 38 -11.71 22.77 -8.32
CA SER A 38 -10.61 22.06 -8.99
C SER A 38 -9.45 21.80 -8.01
N VAL A 39 -8.87 20.62 -8.12
CA VAL A 39 -7.77 20.14 -7.28
C VAL A 39 -6.54 19.97 -8.16
N ASN A 40 -5.47 20.70 -7.88
CA ASN A 40 -4.24 20.63 -8.69
C ASN A 40 -3.03 20.11 -7.91
N ASN A 41 -3.14 19.95 -6.59
CA ASN A 41 -2.10 19.39 -5.76
C ASN A 41 -2.68 18.62 -4.56
N VAL A 42 -1.84 17.78 -3.96
CA VAL A 42 -2.22 16.87 -2.86
C VAL A 42 -2.66 17.63 -1.60
N LYS A 43 -2.14 18.82 -1.36
CA LYS A 43 -2.52 19.63 -0.20
C LYS A 43 -3.94 20.18 -0.34
N GLU A 44 -4.24 20.78 -1.49
CA GLU A 44 -5.59 21.23 -1.86
C GLU A 44 -6.59 20.08 -1.76
N PHE A 45 -6.22 18.91 -2.29
CA PHE A 45 -7.05 17.71 -2.20
C PHE A 45 -7.39 17.36 -0.75
N ARG A 46 -6.36 17.22 0.10
CA ARG A 46 -6.52 16.90 1.53
C ARG A 46 -7.36 17.91 2.28
N ASP A 47 -7.26 19.19 1.93
CA ASP A 47 -8.05 20.23 2.58
C ASP A 47 -9.51 20.24 2.09
N THR A 48 -9.80 19.77 0.88
CA THR A 48 -11.18 19.67 0.34
C THR A 48 -11.98 18.45 0.80
N ILE A 49 -11.32 17.40 1.30
CA ILE A 49 -11.98 16.16 1.75
C ILE A 49 -12.20 16.09 3.27
N LYS A 50 -11.77 17.12 4.01
CA LYS A 50 -12.02 17.24 5.44
C LYS A 50 -13.47 17.65 5.70
N VAL A 51 -14.12 16.95 6.63
CA VAL A 51 -15.44 17.32 7.16
C VAL A 51 -15.27 18.42 8.21
N GLU A 52 -16.07 19.48 8.13
CA GLU A 52 -16.17 20.48 9.21
C GLU A 52 -17.25 20.04 10.22
N ASN A 53 -16.83 19.45 11.35
CA ASN A 53 -17.61 19.18 12.57
C ASN A 53 -19.07 18.65 12.41
N ASN A 54 -19.26 17.34 12.61
CA ASN A 54 -20.53 16.68 12.92
C ASN A 54 -21.71 16.91 11.95
N SER A 55 -21.48 17.48 10.77
CA SER A 55 -22.45 17.49 9.67
C SER A 55 -22.22 16.30 8.73
N ARG A 56 -23.32 15.72 8.25
CA ARG A 56 -23.28 14.71 7.19
C ARG A 56 -23.04 15.43 5.86
N ASP A 57 -21.79 15.66 5.55
CA ASP A 57 -21.38 16.44 4.39
C ASP A 57 -21.50 15.64 3.11
N LYS A 58 -21.94 16.31 2.05
CA LYS A 58 -21.97 15.75 0.70
C LYS A 58 -20.64 16.08 0.02
N PHE A 59 -19.94 15.05 -0.45
CA PHE A 59 -18.74 15.17 -1.26
C PHE A 59 -19.03 14.71 -2.68
N VAL A 60 -18.86 15.58 -3.66
CA VAL A 60 -18.95 15.27 -5.08
C VAL A 60 -17.55 15.30 -5.65
N ILE A 61 -17.00 14.14 -6.00
CA ILE A 61 -15.65 13.97 -6.53
C ILE A 61 -15.74 13.72 -8.03
N GLY A 62 -15.25 14.67 -8.83
CA GLY A 62 -15.10 14.52 -10.27
C GLY A 62 -13.73 13.92 -10.60
N THR A 63 -13.71 12.73 -11.19
CA THR A 63 -12.49 12.05 -11.68
C THR A 63 -12.40 12.10 -13.20
N ASN A 64 -11.28 11.59 -13.74
CA ASN A 64 -11.12 11.39 -15.17
C ASN A 64 -11.93 10.22 -15.73
N ILE A 65 -12.63 9.45 -14.88
CA ILE A 65 -13.46 8.31 -15.27
C ILE A 65 -14.95 8.63 -15.06
N GLY A 66 -15.30 9.28 -13.94
CA GLY A 66 -16.68 9.59 -13.61
C GLY A 66 -16.81 10.57 -12.45
N GLU A 67 -18.05 10.85 -12.07
CA GLU A 67 -18.38 11.67 -10.90
C GLU A 67 -18.98 10.78 -9.81
N TYR A 68 -18.49 10.92 -8.59
CA TYR A 68 -18.86 10.10 -7.43
C TYR A 68 -19.39 10.99 -6.31
N ALA A 69 -20.47 10.60 -5.66
CA ALA A 69 -21.11 11.40 -4.63
C ALA A 69 -21.24 10.63 -3.31
N PHE A 70 -20.51 11.07 -2.28
CA PHE A 70 -20.47 10.46 -0.96
C PHE A 70 -21.23 11.32 0.05
N LEU A 71 -21.83 10.66 1.03
CA LEU A 71 -22.36 11.30 2.23
C LEU A 71 -21.56 10.76 3.42
N SER A 72 -20.72 11.59 4.00
CA SER A 72 -19.85 11.19 5.10
C SER A 72 -19.93 12.19 6.25
N ASN A 73 -19.93 11.68 7.47
CA ASN A 73 -19.73 12.44 8.71
C ASN A 73 -18.24 12.52 9.09
N GLU A 74 -17.37 11.84 8.35
CA GLU A 74 -15.93 11.76 8.58
C GLU A 74 -15.13 12.06 7.30
N THR A 75 -13.86 12.42 7.47
CA THR A 75 -12.95 12.72 6.34
C THR A 75 -12.85 11.50 5.43
N LEU A 76 -12.94 11.71 4.11
CA LEU A 76 -12.83 10.60 3.17
C LEU A 76 -11.42 10.00 3.18
N GLU A 77 -11.32 8.68 3.32
CA GLU A 77 -10.07 7.93 3.36
C GLU A 77 -9.53 7.66 1.95
N ILE A 78 -9.06 8.74 1.30
CA ILE A 78 -8.46 8.69 -0.02
C ILE A 78 -7.03 9.18 0.07
N GLU A 79 -6.08 8.32 -0.29
CA GLU A 79 -4.71 8.74 -0.51
C GLU A 79 -4.48 9.04 -1.99
N ALA A 80 -3.79 10.14 -2.26
CA ALA A 80 -3.47 10.55 -3.62
C ALA A 80 -2.08 11.17 -3.72
N LYS A 81 -1.46 10.98 -4.89
CA LYS A 81 -0.16 11.55 -5.25
C LYS A 81 -0.27 12.47 -6.47
N VAL A 82 0.80 13.22 -6.74
CA VAL A 82 0.89 13.99 -7.99
C VAL A 82 1.02 13.01 -9.18
N PRO A 83 0.17 13.11 -10.21
CA PRO A 83 0.21 12.20 -11.35
C PRO A 83 1.49 12.36 -12.16
N SER A 84 2.11 11.24 -12.53
CA SER A 84 3.32 11.25 -13.37
C SER A 84 2.99 11.74 -14.78
N LYS A 85 3.77 12.71 -15.28
CA LYS A 85 3.63 13.28 -16.63
C LYS A 85 3.97 12.29 -17.76
N THR A 86 4.77 11.28 -17.43
CA THR A 86 5.22 10.24 -18.37
C THR A 86 4.80 8.87 -17.85
N ARG A 87 4.56 7.92 -18.75
CA ARG A 87 4.38 6.49 -18.38
C ARG A 87 5.69 5.76 -18.09
N ILE A 88 6.82 6.46 -18.16
CA ILE A 88 8.14 5.91 -17.84
C ILE A 88 8.22 5.68 -16.34
N GLN A 89 8.28 4.41 -15.94
CA GLN A 89 8.73 4.03 -14.60
C GLN A 89 10.23 4.23 -14.53
N LYS A 90 10.67 5.19 -13.75
CA LYS A 90 12.09 5.43 -13.55
C LYS A 90 12.61 4.45 -12.51
N GLY A 91 13.82 3.94 -12.73
CA GLY A 91 14.52 3.17 -11.70
C GLY A 91 15.16 4.10 -10.67
N LEU A 92 15.69 3.52 -9.61
CA LEU A 92 16.46 4.21 -8.57
C LEU A 92 17.60 5.06 -9.15
N GLU A 93 18.20 4.60 -10.25
CA GLU A 93 19.28 5.30 -10.97
C GLU A 93 18.86 6.66 -11.55
N LEU A 94 17.55 6.86 -11.77
CA LEU A 94 16.99 8.07 -12.39
C LEU A 94 16.19 8.92 -11.41
N GLU A 95 15.53 8.31 -10.43
CA GLU A 95 14.76 9.01 -9.38
C GLU A 95 15.59 9.32 -8.13
N GLY A 96 16.67 8.57 -7.91
CA GLY A 96 17.36 8.53 -6.64
C GLY A 96 16.57 7.79 -5.56
N GLY A 97 17.21 7.52 -4.43
CA GLY A 97 16.64 6.81 -3.29
C GLY A 97 17.68 5.90 -2.63
N THR A 98 17.22 4.87 -1.91
CA THR A 98 18.10 4.02 -1.11
C THR A 98 17.90 2.54 -1.43
N ARG A 99 19.02 1.80 -1.55
CA ARG A 99 19.07 0.34 -1.49
C ARG A 99 19.61 -0.05 -0.12
N ILE A 100 18.92 -0.94 0.56
CA ILE A 100 19.34 -1.49 1.85
C ILE A 100 19.29 -3.01 1.79
N LEU A 101 20.36 -3.64 2.28
CA LEU A 101 20.50 -5.08 2.36
C LEU A 101 20.50 -5.47 3.83
N LEU A 102 19.49 -6.25 4.20
CA LEU A 102 19.21 -6.62 5.58
C LEU A 102 19.45 -8.11 5.77
N LYS A 103 19.99 -8.43 6.94
CA LYS A 103 20.19 -9.80 7.40
C LYS A 103 19.43 -10.00 8.71
N PRO A 104 18.66 -11.09 8.86
CA PRO A 104 18.17 -11.51 10.16
C PRO A 104 19.35 -11.77 11.11
N ASP A 105 19.43 -11.04 12.21
CA ASP A 105 20.41 -11.22 13.27
C ASP A 105 19.96 -12.38 14.17
N THR A 106 20.26 -13.60 13.74
CA THR A 106 19.99 -14.83 14.48
C THR A 106 20.98 -15.92 14.13
N GLU A 107 21.30 -16.77 15.10
CA GLU A 107 22.08 -18.00 14.90
C GLU A 107 21.21 -19.18 14.42
N ASP A 108 19.88 -19.03 14.47
CA ASP A 108 18.94 -20.06 14.05
C ASP A 108 18.86 -20.21 12.53
N PHE A 109 18.50 -21.41 12.06
CA PHE A 109 18.26 -21.64 10.65
C PHE A 109 17.06 -20.80 10.15
N VAL A 110 17.30 -19.95 9.16
CA VAL A 110 16.27 -19.13 8.52
C VAL A 110 15.79 -19.79 7.23
N SER A 111 14.53 -20.23 7.20
CA SER A 111 13.90 -20.83 6.02
C SER A 111 13.50 -19.76 4.99
N GLU A 112 13.15 -20.18 3.77
CA GLU A 112 12.63 -19.22 2.76
C GLU A 112 11.28 -18.64 3.19
N LYS A 113 10.48 -19.41 3.92
CA LYS A 113 9.22 -18.97 4.50
C LYS A 113 9.45 -17.86 5.52
N ASP A 114 10.45 -18.02 6.39
CA ASP A 114 10.78 -16.99 7.40
C ASP A 114 11.18 -15.66 6.76
N ILE A 115 11.95 -15.70 5.66
CA ILE A 115 12.28 -14.48 4.90
C ILE A 115 11.06 -13.90 4.20
N SER A 116 10.18 -14.75 3.63
CA SER A 116 8.94 -14.28 3.02
C SER A 116 8.05 -13.55 4.03
N ASP A 117 7.94 -14.09 5.24
CA ASP A 117 7.18 -13.51 6.34
C ASP A 117 7.80 -12.19 6.80
N LEU A 118 9.12 -12.17 6.95
CA LEU A 118 9.87 -10.95 7.25
C LEU A 118 9.64 -9.86 6.19
N MET A 119 9.69 -10.23 4.90
CA MET A 119 9.43 -9.30 3.79
C MET A 119 8.01 -8.73 3.85
N GLU A 120 7.01 -9.54 4.21
CA GLU A 120 5.62 -9.10 4.36
C GLU A 120 5.46 -8.11 5.54
N VAL A 121 6.09 -8.40 6.70
CA VAL A 121 6.13 -7.44 7.83
C VAL A 121 6.80 -6.13 7.42
N LEU A 122 7.97 -6.19 6.79
CA LEU A 122 8.71 -5.00 6.35
C LEU A 122 7.91 -4.17 5.34
N LYS A 123 7.25 -4.83 4.38
CA LYS A 123 6.38 -4.16 3.41
C LYS A 123 5.24 -3.41 4.10
N ASN A 124 4.51 -4.08 4.99
CA ASN A 124 3.39 -3.45 5.70
C ASN A 124 3.88 -2.26 6.53
N ARG A 125 4.98 -2.42 7.25
CA ARG A 125 5.54 -1.38 8.08
C ARG A 125 6.01 -0.17 7.29
N LEU A 126 6.70 -0.37 6.17
CA LEU A 126 7.15 0.73 5.33
C LEU A 126 5.96 1.44 4.65
N ASN A 127 4.91 0.72 4.28
CA ASN A 127 3.66 1.31 3.77
C ASN A 127 3.02 2.28 4.78
N VAL A 128 3.06 1.96 6.09
CA VAL A 128 2.55 2.83 7.17
C VAL A 128 3.27 4.17 7.22
N TYR A 129 4.55 4.18 6.88
CA TYR A 129 5.35 5.41 6.75
C TYR A 129 5.15 6.11 5.39
N GLY A 130 4.18 5.69 4.59
CA GLY A 130 3.87 6.25 3.27
C GLY A 130 4.82 5.79 2.17
N LEU A 131 5.66 4.79 2.43
CA LEU A 131 6.62 4.26 1.47
C LEU A 131 5.98 3.12 0.66
N THR A 132 5.14 3.46 -0.31
CA THR A 132 4.38 2.44 -1.06
C THR A 132 5.11 1.92 -2.31
N ASP A 133 6.06 2.69 -2.85
CA ASP A 133 6.80 2.34 -4.08
C ASP A 133 8.17 1.73 -3.74
N LEU A 134 8.09 0.56 -3.09
CA LEU A 134 9.25 -0.21 -2.63
C LEU A 134 9.34 -1.56 -3.36
N LYS A 135 10.57 -2.01 -3.57
CA LYS A 135 10.86 -3.33 -4.14
C LYS A 135 11.62 -4.15 -3.13
N LEU A 136 11.01 -5.22 -2.65
CA LEU A 136 11.68 -6.20 -1.81
C LEU A 136 12.08 -7.41 -2.64
N LYS A 137 13.30 -7.90 -2.42
CA LYS A 137 13.80 -9.14 -3.03
C LYS A 137 14.54 -9.95 -1.98
N MET A 138 14.31 -11.27 -1.99
CA MET A 138 15.18 -12.20 -1.30
C MET A 138 16.49 -12.34 -2.09
N VAL A 139 17.61 -12.23 -1.40
CA VAL A 139 18.94 -12.47 -1.95
C VAL A 139 19.58 -13.59 -1.15
N SER A 140 19.69 -14.77 -1.76
CA SER A 140 20.36 -15.91 -1.16
C SER A 140 21.83 -15.93 -1.57
N THR A 141 22.72 -15.92 -0.59
CA THR A 141 24.13 -16.25 -0.75
C THR A 141 24.37 -17.71 -0.36
N ALA A 142 25.60 -18.21 -0.48
CA ALA A 142 25.89 -19.62 -0.15
C ALA A 142 25.55 -19.99 1.31
N ASP A 143 25.68 -19.02 2.23
CA ASP A 143 25.55 -19.26 3.67
C ASP A 143 24.43 -18.43 4.32
N GLU A 144 23.95 -17.36 3.67
CA GLU A 144 23.02 -16.40 4.27
C GLU A 144 21.86 -16.03 3.35
N LYS A 145 20.69 -15.81 3.93
CA LYS A 145 19.53 -15.24 3.24
C LYS A 145 19.33 -13.80 3.68
N LEU A 146 19.29 -12.91 2.69
CA LEU A 146 19.22 -11.47 2.88
C LEU A 146 17.94 -10.91 2.26
N VAL A 147 17.50 -9.76 2.76
CA VAL A 147 16.40 -8.99 2.20
C VAL A 147 16.96 -7.71 1.60
N LEU A 148 16.87 -7.58 0.28
CA LEU A 148 17.18 -6.34 -0.43
C LEU A 148 15.90 -5.50 -0.55
N ILE A 149 15.94 -4.28 -0.03
CA ILE A 149 14.88 -3.28 -0.18
C ILE A 149 15.39 -2.14 -1.05
N GLU A 150 14.68 -1.81 -2.12
CA GLU A 150 14.91 -0.61 -2.93
C GLU A 150 13.74 0.35 -2.75
N ILE A 151 14.02 1.60 -2.36
CA ILE A 151 12.99 2.61 -2.10
C ILE A 151 13.37 3.89 -2.83
N ALA A 152 12.48 4.35 -3.72
CA ALA A 152 12.69 5.58 -4.48
C ALA A 152 12.45 6.82 -3.60
N GLY A 153 13.27 7.85 -3.79
CA GLY A 153 13.07 9.16 -3.16
C GLY A 153 13.35 9.26 -1.66
N VAL A 154 13.65 8.16 -0.97
CA VAL A 154 13.94 8.13 0.48
C VAL A 154 15.45 8.19 0.73
N GLY A 155 15.84 9.03 1.69
CA GLY A 155 17.24 9.17 2.11
C GLY A 155 17.70 8.05 3.06
N ARG A 156 19.02 7.91 3.19
CA ARG A 156 19.66 6.90 4.06
C ARG A 156 19.19 6.95 5.51
N GLU A 157 19.28 8.11 6.15
CA GLU A 157 19.00 8.25 7.60
C GLU A 157 17.53 7.94 7.93
N GLU A 158 16.63 8.32 7.02
CA GLU A 158 15.21 8.09 7.14
C GLU A 158 14.88 6.59 7.07
N ILE A 159 15.49 5.85 6.13
CA ILE A 159 15.25 4.41 6.02
C ILE A 159 15.90 3.59 7.14
N GLU A 160 17.09 3.97 7.61
CA GLU A 160 17.71 3.33 8.78
C GLU A 160 16.79 3.41 9.99
N GLY A 161 16.13 4.55 10.22
CA GLY A 161 15.16 4.73 11.30
C GLY A 161 13.94 3.82 11.20
N PHE A 162 13.42 3.59 9.99
CA PHE A 162 12.25 2.72 9.79
C PHE A 162 12.56 1.23 9.90
N VAL A 163 13.75 0.82 9.47
CA VAL A 163 14.09 -0.60 9.35
C VAL A 163 14.77 -1.16 10.60
N ALA A 164 15.53 -0.33 11.34
CA ALA A 164 16.31 -0.78 12.50
C ALA A 164 15.47 -1.00 13.78
N GLN A 165 14.27 -0.44 13.86
CA GLN A 165 13.42 -0.60 15.04
C GLN A 165 12.70 -1.96 14.99
N GLN A 166 12.55 -2.65 16.12
CA GLN A 166 11.90 -3.98 16.17
C GLN A 166 10.40 -3.92 15.85
N GLY A 167 9.77 -2.75 15.97
CA GLY A 167 8.35 -2.55 15.75
C GLY A 167 7.47 -3.14 16.87
N LYS A 168 6.26 -2.62 17.07
CA LYS A 168 5.33 -3.08 18.11
C LYS A 168 3.89 -3.09 17.64
N PHE A 169 3.31 -4.28 17.57
CA PHE A 169 1.90 -4.50 17.32
C PHE A 169 1.08 -4.49 18.62
N GLU A 170 -0.03 -3.75 18.61
CA GLU A 170 -0.98 -3.68 19.71
C GLU A 170 -2.41 -3.74 19.19
N ALA A 171 -3.21 -4.65 19.71
CA ALA A 171 -4.65 -4.63 19.54
C ALA A 171 -5.26 -3.85 20.71
N LYS A 172 -6.07 -2.83 20.41
CA LYS A 172 -6.68 -1.91 21.38
C LYS A 172 -8.19 -1.91 21.24
N ILE A 173 -8.89 -1.77 22.35
CA ILE A 173 -10.31 -1.42 22.35
C ILE A 173 -10.43 -0.15 23.18
N GLY A 174 -10.89 0.92 22.54
CA GLY A 174 -10.78 2.27 23.08
C GLY A 174 -9.32 2.62 23.38
N ASN A 175 -9.02 2.97 24.63
CA ASN A 175 -7.66 3.30 25.05
C ASN A 175 -6.91 2.12 25.73
N GLU A 176 -7.51 0.93 25.81
CA GLU A 176 -6.93 -0.21 26.49
C GLU A 176 -6.33 -1.22 25.50
N THR A 177 -5.03 -1.51 25.60
CA THR A 177 -4.39 -2.60 24.83
C THR A 177 -4.89 -3.95 25.36
N VAL A 178 -5.65 -4.70 24.57
CA VAL A 178 -6.21 -6.01 24.95
C VAL A 178 -5.22 -7.15 24.79
N PHE A 179 -4.40 -7.11 23.73
CA PHE A 179 -3.29 -8.04 23.53
C PHE A 179 -2.25 -7.46 22.57
N ARG A 180 -1.04 -7.99 22.60
CA ARG A 180 0.07 -7.68 21.70
C ARG A 180 0.28 -8.84 20.75
N GLY A 181 0.98 -8.59 19.65
CA GLY A 181 1.35 -9.68 18.74
C GLY A 181 2.53 -10.46 19.30
N GLY A 182 2.82 -11.60 18.69
CA GLY A 182 3.90 -12.48 19.15
C GLY A 182 3.42 -13.56 20.13
N LYS A 183 4.32 -14.50 20.40
CA LYS A 183 3.99 -15.78 21.08
C LYS A 183 3.56 -15.63 22.55
N GLU A 184 3.84 -14.50 23.19
CA GLU A 184 3.47 -14.25 24.59
C GLU A 184 1.94 -14.13 24.75
N ASP A 185 1.32 -13.28 23.93
CA ASP A 185 -0.12 -13.02 23.96
C ASP A 185 -0.89 -13.86 22.94
N ILE A 186 -0.26 -14.20 21.80
CA ILE A 186 -0.85 -14.98 20.70
C ILE A 186 0.03 -16.21 20.41
N PRO A 187 -0.03 -17.26 21.25
CA PRO A 187 0.76 -18.48 21.05
C PRO A 187 0.51 -19.20 19.71
N PHE A 188 -0.62 -18.95 19.04
CA PHE A 188 -0.94 -19.58 17.76
C PHE A 188 -1.80 -18.70 16.86
N VAL A 189 -1.46 -18.68 15.58
CA VAL A 189 -2.26 -18.10 14.49
C VAL A 189 -2.39 -19.15 13.39
N CYS A 190 -3.62 -19.49 13.01
CA CYS A 190 -3.86 -20.43 11.93
C CYS A 190 -3.59 -19.76 10.57
N ARG A 191 -2.72 -20.35 9.74
CA ARG A 191 -2.34 -19.82 8.42
C ARG A 191 -2.55 -20.83 7.29
N ASP A 192 -2.01 -22.04 7.46
CA ASP A 192 -1.90 -23.05 6.37
C ASP A 192 -2.91 -24.20 6.48
N ASP A 193 -3.92 -24.11 7.34
CA ASP A 193 -4.93 -25.15 7.52
C ASP A 193 -6.30 -24.67 7.05
N GLY A 194 -6.80 -25.26 5.96
CA GLY A 194 -8.12 -24.97 5.39
C GLY A 194 -9.30 -25.24 6.34
N VAL A 195 -9.07 -25.88 7.49
CA VAL A 195 -10.06 -26.07 8.55
C VAL A 195 -10.23 -24.82 9.41
N CYS A 196 -9.17 -24.02 9.62
CA CYS A 196 -9.18 -22.86 10.50
C CYS A 196 -8.68 -21.55 9.88
N SER A 197 -8.36 -21.55 8.59
CA SER A 197 -7.92 -20.39 7.81
C SER A 197 -8.41 -20.54 6.38
N GLY A 198 -8.99 -19.49 5.81
CA GLY A 198 -9.41 -19.52 4.42
C GLY A 198 -10.32 -18.36 4.00
N VAL A 199 -10.53 -18.25 2.69
CA VAL A 199 -11.48 -17.32 2.09
C VAL A 199 -12.78 -18.04 1.80
N HIS A 200 -13.88 -17.43 2.24
CA HIS A 200 -15.24 -17.94 2.11
C HIS A 200 -16.19 -16.84 1.62
N SER A 201 -17.45 -17.22 1.40
CA SER A 201 -18.55 -16.29 1.13
C SER A 201 -18.26 -15.30 0.00
N CYS A 202 -17.60 -15.77 -1.07
CA CYS A 202 -17.38 -14.98 -2.25
C CYS A 202 -18.69 -14.79 -3.02
N SER A 203 -19.00 -13.54 -3.33
CA SER A 203 -20.15 -13.12 -4.12
C SER A 203 -19.72 -12.09 -5.15
N GLU A 204 -20.37 -12.07 -6.29
CA GLU A 204 -20.16 -11.06 -7.34
C GLU A 204 -21.51 -10.43 -7.69
N ASP A 205 -21.53 -9.10 -7.80
CA ASP A 205 -22.67 -8.33 -8.26
C ASP A 205 -22.25 -7.33 -9.35
N ALA A 206 -23.17 -6.45 -9.76
CA ALA A 206 -22.90 -5.45 -10.80
C ALA A 206 -21.85 -4.39 -10.39
N ASN A 207 -21.51 -4.29 -9.11
CA ASN A 207 -20.56 -3.33 -8.55
C ASN A 207 -19.18 -3.97 -8.28
N GLY A 208 -19.05 -5.30 -8.34
CA GLY A 208 -17.78 -6.01 -8.23
C GLY A 208 -17.88 -7.34 -7.49
N GLY A 209 -16.71 -7.90 -7.17
CA GLY A 209 -16.57 -9.08 -6.32
C GLY A 209 -16.32 -8.67 -4.87
N ALA A 210 -16.88 -9.44 -3.94
CA ALA A 210 -16.58 -9.38 -2.52
C ALA A 210 -16.37 -10.80 -1.98
N CYS A 211 -15.33 -11.00 -1.19
CA CYS A 211 -15.04 -12.23 -0.47
C CYS A 211 -14.83 -11.92 1.01
N ARG A 212 -14.93 -12.94 1.88
CA ARG A 212 -14.64 -12.79 3.32
C ARG A 212 -13.60 -13.81 3.73
N PHE A 213 -12.46 -13.36 4.22
CA PHE A 213 -11.51 -14.26 4.84
C PHE A 213 -11.90 -14.52 6.30
N GLN A 214 -11.47 -15.67 6.83
CA GLN A 214 -11.51 -15.93 8.26
C GLN A 214 -10.32 -16.78 8.68
N PHE A 215 -9.82 -16.54 9.88
CA PHE A 215 -8.84 -17.42 10.50
C PHE A 215 -8.97 -17.41 12.03
N THR A 216 -8.47 -18.46 12.68
CA THR A 216 -8.50 -18.58 14.15
C THR A 216 -7.14 -18.25 14.75
N ILE A 217 -7.14 -17.48 15.84
CA ILE A 217 -6.00 -17.29 16.73
C ILE A 217 -6.27 -17.93 18.10
N LYS A 218 -5.20 -18.28 18.79
CA LYS A 218 -5.25 -18.63 20.22
C LYS A 218 -4.57 -17.55 21.03
N LEU A 219 -5.32 -16.94 21.94
CA LEU A 219 -4.82 -16.03 22.95
C LEU A 219 -4.27 -16.80 24.15
N SER A 220 -3.26 -16.24 24.80
CA SER A 220 -2.84 -16.68 26.13
C SER A 220 -3.99 -16.50 27.14
N PRO A 221 -4.04 -17.28 28.23
CA PRO A 221 -5.08 -17.10 29.25
C PRO A 221 -5.10 -15.69 29.87
N GLU A 222 -3.97 -14.98 29.87
CA GLU A 222 -3.84 -13.63 30.38
C GLU A 222 -4.41 -12.61 29.39
N ALA A 223 -4.03 -12.71 28.11
CA ALA A 223 -4.59 -11.91 27.04
C ALA A 223 -6.11 -12.11 26.89
N ALA A 224 -6.59 -13.35 26.94
CA ALA A 224 -8.01 -13.67 26.87
C ALA A 224 -8.82 -13.05 28.03
N ARG A 225 -8.27 -13.08 29.25
CA ARG A 225 -8.89 -12.42 30.42
C ARG A 225 -8.91 -10.91 30.26
N LYS A 226 -7.80 -10.31 29.82
CA LYS A 226 -7.73 -8.86 29.59
C LYS A 226 -8.72 -8.41 28.53
N HIS A 227 -8.82 -9.15 27.43
CA HIS A 227 -9.81 -8.92 26.40
C HIS A 227 -11.24 -9.00 26.97
N ALA A 228 -11.55 -10.03 27.75
CA ALA A 228 -12.85 -10.18 28.42
C ALA A 228 -13.18 -9.02 29.36
N ASP A 229 -12.22 -8.59 30.19
CA ASP A 229 -12.40 -7.50 31.17
C ASP A 229 -12.69 -6.16 30.49
N VAL A 230 -12.07 -5.93 29.32
CA VAL A 230 -12.33 -4.73 28.51
C VAL A 230 -13.68 -4.83 27.81
N THR A 231 -13.99 -5.97 27.18
CA THR A 231 -15.25 -6.13 26.44
C THR A 231 -16.49 -6.18 27.34
N ASP A 232 -16.37 -6.63 28.59
CA ASP A 232 -17.48 -6.67 29.57
C ASP A 232 -18.10 -5.29 29.82
N LYS A 233 -17.28 -4.23 29.71
CA LYS A 233 -17.70 -2.84 29.92
C LYS A 233 -18.47 -2.25 28.73
N LEU A 234 -18.46 -2.91 27.58
CA LEU A 234 -19.00 -2.37 26.33
C LEU A 234 -20.48 -2.69 26.15
N ASP A 235 -21.21 -1.80 25.50
CA ASP A 235 -22.62 -2.03 25.18
C ASP A 235 -22.77 -2.90 23.94
N ILE A 236 -23.91 -3.59 23.80
CA ILE A 236 -24.23 -4.38 22.61
C ILE A 236 -25.08 -3.51 21.67
N ILE A 237 -24.59 -3.32 20.46
CA ILE A 237 -25.30 -2.63 19.37
C ILE A 237 -25.75 -3.64 18.32
N THR A 238 -26.86 -3.34 17.63
CA THR A 238 -27.38 -4.18 16.54
C THR A 238 -27.18 -3.43 15.22
N THR A 239 -26.43 -4.02 14.29
CA THR A 239 -26.17 -3.44 12.97
C THR A 239 -27.43 -3.45 12.11
N GLU A 240 -27.44 -2.68 11.02
CA GLU A 240 -28.54 -2.68 10.05
C GLU A 240 -28.80 -4.08 9.44
N GLY A 241 -27.75 -4.92 9.38
CA GLY A 241 -27.82 -6.32 8.96
C GLY A 241 -28.31 -7.29 10.06
N GLY A 242 -28.72 -6.78 11.23
CA GLY A 242 -29.21 -7.58 12.35
C GLY A 242 -28.13 -8.29 13.17
N GLN A 243 -26.85 -8.05 12.89
CA GLN A 243 -25.75 -8.62 13.66
C GLN A 243 -25.58 -7.86 14.98
N LYS A 244 -25.28 -8.58 16.06
CA LYS A 244 -25.02 -7.97 17.36
C LYS A 244 -23.51 -7.87 17.57
N ILE A 245 -23.02 -6.65 17.71
CA ILE A 245 -21.60 -6.34 17.93
C ILE A 245 -21.45 -5.48 19.18
N LEU A 246 -20.22 -5.29 19.65
CA LEU A 246 -19.92 -4.38 20.75
C LEU A 246 -19.87 -2.93 20.28
N SER A 247 -20.08 -2.00 21.20
CA SER A 247 -20.12 -0.55 20.94
C SER A 247 -18.79 0.04 20.48
N GLU A 248 -17.68 -0.66 20.74
CA GLU A 248 -16.34 -0.26 20.30
C GLU A 248 -15.72 -1.34 19.41
N GLN A 249 -14.87 -0.90 18.48
CA GLN A 249 -14.10 -1.77 17.60
C GLN A 249 -12.78 -2.16 18.27
N ILE A 250 -12.20 -3.26 17.79
CA ILE A 250 -10.81 -3.59 18.06
C ILE A 250 -9.94 -2.95 16.99
N GLU A 251 -9.06 -2.05 17.41
CA GLU A 251 -8.11 -1.32 16.58
C GLU A 251 -6.75 -2.01 16.61
N PHE A 252 -6.18 -2.26 15.45
CA PHE A 252 -4.88 -2.86 15.28
C PHE A 252 -3.85 -1.79 14.96
N HIS A 253 -2.88 -1.60 15.86
CA HIS A 253 -1.82 -0.62 15.70
C HIS A 253 -0.47 -1.29 15.45
N LEU A 254 0.32 -0.69 14.57
CA LEU A 254 1.74 -1.00 14.40
C LEU A 254 2.54 0.28 14.65
N ASP A 255 3.45 0.25 15.62
CA ASP A 255 4.25 1.41 16.05
C ASP A 255 3.38 2.60 16.50
N GLY A 256 2.19 2.31 17.00
CA GLY A 256 1.20 3.31 17.42
C GLY A 256 0.30 3.85 16.29
N ASN A 257 0.63 3.58 15.03
CA ASN A 257 -0.20 3.95 13.88
C ASN A 257 -1.30 2.91 13.67
N LEU A 258 -2.54 3.36 13.44
CA LEU A 258 -3.67 2.48 13.12
C LEU A 258 -3.46 1.84 11.74
N ILE A 259 -3.64 0.52 11.67
CA ILE A 259 -3.50 -0.29 10.45
C ILE A 259 -4.85 -0.78 9.97
N ASP A 260 -5.66 -1.27 10.90
CA ASP A 260 -6.97 -1.85 10.60
C ASP A 260 -7.85 -1.82 11.87
N SER A 261 -9.15 -1.95 11.69
CA SER A 261 -10.15 -1.92 12.76
C SER A 261 -11.28 -2.89 12.46
N LEU A 262 -11.61 -3.76 13.41
CA LEU A 262 -12.66 -4.76 13.24
C LEU A 262 -13.76 -4.61 14.30
N ASN A 263 -14.99 -4.95 13.93
CA ASN A 263 -16.08 -5.07 14.89
C ASN A 263 -15.87 -6.30 15.78
N VAL A 264 -16.19 -6.18 17.06
CA VAL A 264 -16.14 -7.30 18.03
C VAL A 264 -17.53 -7.90 18.17
N ASP A 265 -17.65 -9.21 17.97
CA ASP A 265 -18.92 -9.93 18.10
C ASP A 265 -19.44 -9.89 19.55
N ALA A 266 -20.75 -9.72 19.73
CA ALA A 266 -21.35 -9.60 21.06
C ALA A 266 -21.15 -10.85 21.94
N SER A 267 -20.90 -12.02 21.35
CA SER A 267 -20.58 -13.25 22.08
C SER A 267 -19.25 -13.20 22.84
N LEU A 268 -18.37 -12.26 22.49
CA LEU A 268 -17.07 -12.07 23.15
C LEU A 268 -17.14 -11.13 24.36
N LYS A 269 -18.30 -10.53 24.66
CA LYS A 269 -18.51 -9.67 25.83
C LYS A 269 -18.25 -10.44 27.13
N GLY A 270 -17.24 -10.02 27.91
CA GLY A 270 -16.91 -10.66 29.19
C GLY A 270 -16.47 -12.12 29.09
N SER A 271 -16.20 -12.61 27.86
CA SER A 271 -15.82 -13.99 27.62
C SER A 271 -14.32 -14.12 27.51
N ALA A 272 -13.71 -14.85 28.45
CA ALA A 272 -12.28 -15.18 28.42
C ALA A 272 -11.97 -16.32 27.44
N SER A 273 -12.49 -16.21 26.20
CA SER A 273 -12.24 -17.18 25.14
C SER A 273 -10.79 -17.10 24.69
N THR A 274 -10.10 -18.23 24.73
CA THR A 274 -8.75 -18.34 24.16
C THR A 274 -8.80 -18.51 22.65
N ASP A 275 -9.85 -19.11 22.11
CA ASP A 275 -10.01 -19.30 20.66
C ASP A 275 -10.83 -18.14 20.11
N ILE A 276 -10.21 -17.32 19.26
CA ILE A 276 -10.83 -16.15 18.65
C ILE A 276 -10.81 -16.33 17.13
N GLN A 277 -11.96 -16.18 16.49
CA GLN A 277 -12.06 -16.14 15.04
C GLN A 277 -12.02 -14.68 14.58
N ILE A 278 -11.08 -14.38 13.69
CA ILE A 278 -10.93 -13.09 13.03
C ILE A 278 -11.47 -13.25 11.61
N SER A 279 -12.22 -12.26 11.13
CA SER A 279 -12.70 -12.22 9.75
C SER A 279 -12.70 -10.81 9.21
N GLY A 280 -12.44 -10.66 7.92
CA GLY A 280 -12.47 -9.38 7.23
C GLY A 280 -12.81 -9.54 5.75
N PRO A 281 -13.09 -8.42 5.07
CA PRO A 281 -13.46 -8.45 3.66
C PRO A 281 -12.25 -8.48 2.73
N GLY A 282 -12.48 -8.90 1.49
CA GLY A 282 -11.65 -8.58 0.33
C GLY A 282 -12.54 -8.16 -0.83
N TYR A 283 -12.09 -7.17 -1.60
CA TYR A 283 -12.87 -6.54 -2.65
C TYR A 283 -12.12 -6.55 -3.97
N GLY A 284 -12.85 -6.61 -5.09
CA GLY A 284 -12.25 -6.61 -6.40
C GLY A 284 -13.24 -6.30 -7.51
N ARG A 285 -12.73 -6.10 -8.73
CA ARG A 285 -13.59 -5.80 -9.90
C ARG A 285 -14.42 -7.00 -10.34
N ASN A 286 -13.97 -8.19 -9.96
CA ASN A 286 -14.63 -9.47 -10.20
C ASN A 286 -14.31 -10.39 -9.02
N GLN A 287 -14.93 -11.56 -8.98
CA GLN A 287 -14.73 -12.51 -7.88
C GLN A 287 -13.26 -12.94 -7.68
N ASN A 288 -12.47 -13.08 -8.75
CA ASN A 288 -11.08 -13.50 -8.64
C ASN A 288 -10.22 -12.39 -8.03
N ASP A 289 -10.40 -11.14 -8.47
CA ASP A 289 -9.70 -9.99 -7.89
C ASP A 289 -10.03 -9.87 -6.38
N ALA A 290 -11.29 -10.11 -6.00
CA ALA A 290 -11.73 -10.06 -4.60
C ALA A 290 -11.18 -11.22 -3.76
N LEU A 291 -11.00 -12.38 -4.38
CA LEU A 291 -10.35 -13.52 -3.74
C LEU A 291 -8.87 -13.23 -3.47
N ASP A 292 -8.15 -12.69 -4.47
CA ASP A 292 -6.74 -12.32 -4.33
C ASP A 292 -6.55 -11.25 -3.23
N ASP A 293 -7.43 -10.25 -3.19
CA ASP A 293 -7.43 -9.22 -2.15
C ASP A 293 -7.73 -9.81 -0.76
N ALA A 294 -8.72 -10.70 -0.64
CA ALA A 294 -9.03 -11.37 0.63
C ALA A 294 -7.87 -12.25 1.13
N VAL A 295 -7.21 -13.00 0.25
CA VAL A 295 -6.03 -13.82 0.60
C VAL A 295 -4.90 -12.92 1.09
N LYS A 296 -4.67 -11.80 0.40
CA LYS A 296 -3.64 -10.83 0.78
C LYS A 296 -3.93 -10.20 2.14
N ASN A 297 -5.12 -9.65 2.37
CA ASN A 297 -5.48 -9.00 3.64
C ASN A 297 -5.41 -10.00 4.82
N MET A 298 -5.85 -11.24 4.58
CA MET A 298 -5.74 -12.33 5.56
C MET A 298 -4.28 -12.60 5.93
N GLY A 299 -3.40 -12.76 4.92
CA GLY A 299 -1.98 -13.00 5.12
C GLY A 299 -1.29 -11.86 5.87
N GLU A 300 -1.60 -10.62 5.51
CA GLU A 300 -1.04 -9.42 6.14
C GLU A 300 -1.39 -9.37 7.64
N LEU A 301 -2.67 -9.61 8.01
CA LEU A 301 -3.08 -9.67 9.41
C LEU A 301 -2.45 -10.86 10.15
N GLN A 302 -2.46 -12.05 9.56
CA GLN A 302 -1.86 -13.25 10.17
C GLN A 302 -0.39 -13.01 10.49
N THR A 303 0.36 -12.47 9.54
CA THR A 303 1.79 -12.20 9.69
C THR A 303 2.06 -11.16 10.78
N VAL A 304 1.28 -10.09 10.83
CA VAL A 304 1.41 -9.07 11.88
C VAL A 304 1.08 -9.64 13.28
N LEU A 305 0.07 -10.49 13.39
CA LEU A 305 -0.32 -11.13 14.65
C LEU A 305 0.71 -12.17 15.13
N ILE A 306 1.27 -12.97 14.21
CA ILE A 306 2.30 -13.98 14.52
C ILE A 306 3.56 -13.32 15.06
N THR A 307 4.01 -12.29 14.34
CA THR A 307 5.34 -11.73 14.55
C THR A 307 5.29 -10.71 15.69
N GLY A 308 4.21 -9.91 15.78
CA GLY A 308 3.99 -8.85 16.77
C GLY A 308 4.98 -7.69 16.74
N SER A 309 6.10 -7.91 16.08
CA SER A 309 7.31 -7.14 15.90
C SER A 309 8.11 -7.89 14.83
N LEU A 310 9.18 -7.33 14.27
CA LEU A 310 10.03 -8.07 13.35
C LEU A 310 10.46 -9.42 14.00
N PRO A 311 10.35 -10.55 13.29
CA PRO A 311 10.64 -11.88 13.84
C PRO A 311 12.11 -12.03 14.27
N TYR A 312 12.98 -11.17 13.76
CA TYR A 312 14.41 -11.09 14.06
C TYR A 312 14.80 -9.62 14.19
N GLU A 313 15.82 -9.34 15.01
CA GLU A 313 16.56 -8.10 14.85
C GLU A 313 17.21 -8.10 13.46
N LEU A 314 17.33 -6.92 12.83
CA LEU A 314 17.86 -6.82 11.47
C LEU A 314 19.19 -6.10 11.48
N GLU A 315 20.21 -6.79 10.99
CA GLU A 315 21.52 -6.19 10.73
C GLU A 315 21.54 -5.57 9.33
N ILE A 316 22.03 -4.34 9.23
CA ILE A 316 22.24 -3.66 7.95
C ILE A 316 23.59 -4.08 7.39
N VAL A 317 23.58 -5.05 6.47
CA VAL A 317 24.80 -5.58 5.81
C VAL A 317 25.28 -4.64 4.71
N GLY A 318 24.39 -3.89 4.08
CA GLY A 318 24.74 -2.95 3.03
C GLY A 318 23.73 -1.82 2.91
N LEU A 319 24.23 -0.61 2.66
CA LEU A 319 23.37 0.53 2.38
C LEU A 319 24.01 1.43 1.33
N GLU A 320 23.31 1.58 0.21
CA GLU A 320 23.68 2.45 -0.89
C GLU A 320 22.58 3.50 -1.11
N SER A 321 22.94 4.79 -1.09
CA SER A 321 22.02 5.85 -1.47
C SER A 321 22.42 6.41 -2.85
N ILE A 322 21.47 6.47 -3.76
CA ILE A 322 21.63 7.11 -5.06
C ILE A 322 21.02 8.51 -4.99
N SER A 323 21.83 9.54 -5.23
CA SER A 323 21.33 10.91 -5.21
C SER A 323 20.41 11.19 -6.42
N PRO A 324 19.23 11.80 -6.23
CA PRO A 324 18.37 12.25 -7.32
C PRO A 324 19.07 13.22 -8.30
N VAL A 325 20.09 13.95 -7.85
CA VAL A 325 20.87 14.90 -8.66
C VAL A 325 21.62 14.20 -9.79
N PHE A 326 22.05 12.94 -9.57
CA PHE A 326 22.69 12.13 -10.58
C PHE A 326 21.73 11.80 -11.72
N GLY A 327 20.52 11.34 -11.39
CA GLY A 327 19.47 11.05 -12.37
C GLY A 327 19.07 12.26 -13.20
N GLN A 328 18.91 13.44 -12.57
CA GLN A 328 18.62 14.68 -13.29
C GLN A 328 19.72 15.06 -14.30
N SER A 329 20.98 14.90 -13.91
CA SER A 329 22.14 15.17 -14.78
C SER A 329 22.21 14.17 -15.93
N LEU A 330 21.95 12.89 -15.66
CA LEU A 330 21.90 11.83 -16.68
C LEU A 330 20.81 12.11 -17.71
N ILE A 331 19.59 12.41 -17.27
CA ILE A 331 18.47 12.75 -18.17
C ILE A 331 18.83 13.95 -19.04
N LYS A 332 19.39 15.01 -18.46
CA LYS A 332 19.83 16.20 -19.21
C LYS A 332 20.88 15.85 -20.26
N ASN A 333 21.84 15.00 -19.92
CA ASN A 333 22.88 14.56 -20.85
C ASN A 333 22.32 13.67 -21.96
N VAL A 334 21.39 12.75 -21.65
CA VAL A 334 20.72 11.90 -22.65
C VAL A 334 19.97 12.76 -23.67
N PHE A 335 19.23 13.78 -23.23
CA PHE A 335 18.56 14.69 -24.16
C PHE A 335 19.55 15.49 -25.02
N LEU A 336 20.65 15.97 -24.44
CA LEU A 336 21.69 16.69 -25.17
C LEU A 336 22.35 15.80 -26.24
N VAL A 337 22.79 14.59 -25.86
CA VAL A 337 23.44 13.63 -26.75
C VAL A 337 22.47 13.14 -27.83
N GLY A 338 21.22 12.88 -27.46
CA GLY A 338 20.16 12.49 -28.39
C GLY A 338 19.90 13.57 -29.44
N PHE A 339 19.84 14.83 -29.02
CA PHE A 339 19.67 15.97 -29.94
C PHE A 339 20.87 16.12 -30.89
N ILE A 340 22.10 16.03 -30.38
CA ILE A 340 23.32 16.09 -31.20
C ILE A 340 23.35 14.93 -32.22
N SER A 341 22.99 13.71 -31.79
CA SER A 341 22.95 12.53 -32.65
C SER A 341 21.89 12.68 -33.76
N LEU A 342 20.71 13.21 -33.43
CA LEU A 342 19.65 13.51 -34.39
C LEU A 342 20.15 14.50 -35.45
N LEU A 343 20.77 15.61 -35.03
CA LEU A 343 21.37 16.58 -35.96
C LEU A 343 22.46 15.96 -36.81
N GLY A 344 23.28 15.06 -36.26
CA GLY A 344 24.30 14.33 -37.00
C GLY A 344 23.71 13.49 -38.13
N VAL A 345 22.68 12.69 -37.83
CA VAL A 345 21.98 11.87 -38.84
C VAL A 345 21.34 12.73 -39.92
N LEU A 346 20.61 13.78 -39.52
CA LEU A 346 19.99 14.71 -40.46
C LEU A 346 21.03 15.42 -41.34
N SER A 347 22.18 15.78 -40.79
CA SER A 347 23.27 16.40 -41.55
C SER A 347 23.86 15.45 -42.59
N VAL A 348 24.12 14.19 -42.22
CA VAL A 348 24.63 13.17 -43.16
C VAL A 348 23.64 12.93 -44.30
N ILE A 349 22.34 12.82 -43.99
CA ILE A 349 21.28 12.66 -44.99
C ILE A 349 21.22 13.88 -45.91
N TYR A 350 21.27 15.09 -45.35
CA TYR A 350 21.25 16.31 -46.14
C TYR A 350 22.47 16.41 -47.07
N ILE A 351 23.68 16.09 -46.59
CA ILE A 351 24.90 16.10 -47.40
C ILE A 351 24.79 15.08 -48.54
N ARG A 352 24.22 13.90 -48.27
CA ARG A 352 24.11 12.80 -49.25
C ARG A 352 23.09 13.08 -50.36
N TYR A 353 21.94 13.63 -50.02
CA TYR A 353 20.81 13.79 -50.94
C TYR A 353 20.63 15.23 -51.45
N ARG A 354 21.10 16.24 -50.71
CA ARG A 354 21.01 17.68 -51.05
C ARG A 354 19.60 18.21 -51.37
N GLU A 355 18.56 17.45 -51.03
CA GLU A 355 17.17 17.82 -51.27
C GLU A 355 16.36 17.86 -49.96
N TRP A 356 15.77 19.02 -49.69
CA TRP A 356 14.92 19.25 -48.52
C TRP A 356 13.66 18.37 -48.51
N LYS A 357 13.20 17.94 -49.68
CA LYS A 357 12.04 17.04 -49.84
C LYS A 357 12.26 15.66 -49.22
N VAL A 358 13.51 15.22 -49.09
CA VAL A 358 13.87 13.95 -48.44
C VAL A 358 14.13 14.16 -46.95
N LEU A 359 14.77 15.28 -46.58
CA LEU A 359 15.13 15.57 -45.19
C LEU A 359 13.91 15.76 -44.27
N LEU A 360 12.91 16.52 -44.74
CA LEU A 360 11.74 16.89 -43.94
C LEU A 360 10.92 15.67 -43.48
N PRO A 361 10.52 14.75 -44.39
CA PRO A 361 9.79 13.55 -43.99
C PRO A 361 10.57 12.71 -42.98
N VAL A 362 11.88 12.52 -43.20
CA VAL A 362 12.74 11.72 -42.29
C VAL A 362 12.88 12.39 -40.91
N ALA A 363 13.04 13.70 -40.86
CA ALA A 363 13.08 14.43 -39.60
C ALA A 363 11.77 14.30 -38.83
N ILE A 364 10.63 14.42 -39.52
CA ILE A 364 9.30 14.28 -38.92
C ILE A 364 9.10 12.87 -38.39
N THR A 365 9.47 11.83 -39.14
CA THR A 365 9.32 10.44 -38.69
C THR A 365 10.20 10.16 -37.46
N LEU A 366 11.46 10.62 -37.46
CA LEU A 366 12.37 10.42 -36.31
C LEU A 366 11.88 11.12 -35.05
N VAL A 367 11.43 12.39 -35.16
CA VAL A 367 10.87 13.11 -34.01
C VAL A 367 9.59 12.44 -33.52
N SER A 368 8.72 11.99 -34.44
CA SER A 368 7.48 11.30 -34.09
C SER A 368 7.75 9.98 -33.36
N GLU A 369 8.73 9.18 -33.80
CA GLU A 369 9.12 7.95 -33.10
C GLU A 369 9.63 8.24 -31.69
N ILE A 370 10.47 9.28 -31.51
CA ILE A 370 10.96 9.68 -30.18
C ILE A 370 9.77 10.04 -29.26
N PHE A 371 8.83 10.84 -29.72
CA PHE A 371 7.63 11.18 -28.96
C PHE A 371 6.79 9.94 -28.63
N ILE A 372 6.61 9.01 -29.58
CA ILE A 372 5.85 7.77 -29.36
C ILE A 372 6.55 6.84 -28.34
N ILE A 373 7.88 6.79 -28.34
CA ILE A 373 8.65 5.92 -27.41
C ILE A 373 8.67 6.50 -26.01
N LEU A 374 8.91 7.81 -25.86
CA LEU A 374 8.97 8.45 -24.55
C LEU A 374 7.60 8.57 -23.89
N GLY A 375 6.51 8.50 -24.66
CA GLY A 375 5.17 8.77 -24.15
C GLY A 375 5.04 10.24 -23.89
#